data_AF-A0A7Z1R427-F1
#
_entry.id   AF-A0A7Z1R427-F1
#
_cell.length_a   1.000
_cell.length_b   1.000
_cell.length_c   1.000
_cell.angle_alpha   90.00
_cell.angle_beta   90.00
_cell.angle_gamma   90.00
#
_symmetry.space_group_name_H-M   'P 1'
#
loop_
_entity.id
_entity.type
_entity.pdbx_description
1 polymer ?
#
loop_
_entity_poly.entity_id
_entity_poly.type
_entity_poly.pdbx_seq_one_letter_code
_entity_poly.pdbx_strand_id
1 'polypeptide(L)'
;MTRPPDQSSPCLRHGCDACCQATRMSLTKADVCRLERAGHRDFCDLGVDGALRLRNVDGRCVFLAGGRCAAYAERPDGCVLYPLIWFTADGEPGEAGLHEFCPHRHEFRFSQGDREWLARSIAVEDIEVAARRGASAWPAGEAAVNPARDERTTQHDG
;
A
#
# COMPACT_ATOMS: atom_id res chain seq x y z
N MET A 1 -12.56 -0.33 15.11
CA MET A 1 -12.81 -1.49 16.00
C MET A 1 -11.60 -2.39 15.89
N THR A 2 -10.78 -2.50 16.92
CA THR A 2 -9.62 -3.41 16.92
C THR A 2 -10.12 -4.82 17.24
N ARG A 3 -10.07 -5.73 16.26
CA ARG A 3 -10.27 -7.16 16.52
C ARG A 3 -9.11 -7.59 17.43
N PRO A 4 -9.36 -8.19 18.61
CA PRO A 4 -8.28 -8.70 19.46
C PRO A 4 -7.44 -9.70 18.66
N PRO A 5 -6.12 -9.79 18.91
CA PRO A 5 -5.25 -10.70 18.19
C PRO A 5 -5.84 -12.12 18.31
N ASP A 6 -6.20 -12.65 17.15
CA ASP A 6 -6.73 -13.99 17.03
C ASP A 6 -5.61 -14.97 17.40
N GLN A 7 -5.63 -15.44 18.64
CA GLN A 7 -4.72 -16.47 19.16
C GLN A 7 -4.87 -17.82 18.40
N SER A 8 -5.83 -17.91 17.48
CA SER A 8 -6.06 -19.03 16.54
C SER A 8 -5.84 -18.64 15.07
N SER A 9 -5.13 -17.55 14.78
CA SER A 9 -4.82 -17.21 13.38
C SER A 9 -3.88 -18.25 12.75
N PRO A 10 -4.09 -18.63 11.47
CA PRO A 10 -3.21 -19.58 10.78
C PRO A 10 -1.73 -19.20 10.83
N CYS A 11 -1.41 -17.90 10.77
CA CYS A 11 -0.02 -17.42 10.87
C CYS A 11 0.66 -17.84 12.17
N LEU A 12 -0.03 -17.73 13.31
CA LEU A 12 0.54 -18.08 14.63
C LEU A 12 0.69 -19.59 14.79
N ARG A 13 -0.29 -20.38 14.32
CA ARG A 13 -0.23 -21.84 14.39
C ARG A 13 0.95 -22.43 13.62
N HIS A 14 1.25 -21.84 12.46
CA HIS A 14 2.31 -22.32 11.57
C HIS A 14 3.65 -21.61 11.75
N GLY A 15 3.74 -20.61 12.64
CA GLY A 15 4.95 -19.78 12.78
C GLY A 15 5.34 -19.12 11.45
N CYS A 16 4.36 -18.70 10.65
CA CYS A 16 4.57 -18.24 9.27
C CYS A 16 4.95 -16.76 9.24
N ASP A 17 6.02 -16.42 8.50
CA ASP A 17 6.47 -15.05 8.26
C ASP A 17 6.52 -14.66 6.76
N ALA A 18 5.96 -15.49 5.87
CA ALA A 18 6.09 -15.31 4.43
C ALA A 18 5.68 -13.90 3.95
N CYS A 19 4.60 -13.33 4.50
CA CYS A 19 4.14 -11.97 4.13
C CYS A 19 5.03 -10.83 4.65
N CYS A 20 5.96 -11.12 5.57
CA CYS A 20 6.94 -10.18 6.06
C CYS A 20 8.21 -10.14 5.19
N GLN A 21 8.39 -11.08 4.26
CA GLN A 21 9.50 -11.11 3.33
C GLN A 21 9.22 -10.17 2.14
N ALA A 22 10.12 -9.24 1.87
CA ALA A 22 10.06 -8.24 0.79
C ALA A 22 8.69 -7.53 0.69
N THR A 23 8.09 -7.24 1.84
CA THR A 23 6.71 -6.76 1.89
C THR A 23 6.57 -5.39 1.23
N ARG A 24 5.43 -5.14 0.58
CA ARG A 24 5.06 -3.82 0.04
C ARG A 24 3.84 -3.24 0.73
N MET A 25 3.59 -3.66 1.98
CA MET A 25 2.41 -3.30 2.74
C MET A 25 2.29 -1.78 2.86
N SER A 26 1.22 -1.24 2.29
CA SER A 26 0.84 0.17 2.43
C SER A 26 0.24 0.45 3.81
N LEU A 27 0.29 1.72 4.19
CA LEU A 27 -0.19 2.23 5.47
C LEU A 27 -1.10 3.41 5.25
N THR A 28 -2.27 3.37 5.87
CA THR A 28 -3.07 4.57 6.10
C THR A 28 -2.46 5.40 7.23
N LYS A 29 -2.84 6.67 7.35
CA LYS A 29 -2.48 7.51 8.49
C LYS A 29 -2.96 6.92 9.80
N ALA A 30 -4.10 6.23 9.80
CA ALA A 30 -4.61 5.54 10.98
C ALA A 30 -3.69 4.39 11.43
N ASP A 31 -3.13 3.62 10.48
CA ASP A 31 -2.14 2.57 10.78
C ASP A 31 -0.86 3.17 11.40
N VAL A 32 -0.36 4.26 10.81
CA VAL A 32 0.82 4.97 11.33
C VAL A 32 0.58 5.46 12.76
N CYS A 33 -0.53 6.16 13.00
CA CYS A 33 -0.91 6.63 14.33
C CYS A 33 -1.01 5.46 15.33
N ARG A 34 -1.55 4.31 14.92
CA ARG A 34 -1.67 3.12 15.78
C ARG A 34 -0.30 2.59 16.18
N LEU A 35 0.62 2.44 15.24
CA LEU A 35 1.98 1.97 15.49
C LEU A 35 2.79 2.97 16.33
N GLU A 36 2.67 4.27 16.08
CA GLU A 36 3.36 5.31 16.87
C GLU A 36 2.91 5.33 18.33
N ARG A 37 1.60 5.17 18.57
CA ARG A 37 1.01 5.10 19.92
C ARG A 37 1.48 3.86 20.68
N ALA A 38 1.82 2.79 19.98
CA ALA A 38 2.43 1.59 20.55
C ALA A 38 3.94 1.75 20.81
N GLY A 39 4.53 2.91 20.47
CA GLY A 39 5.93 3.22 20.71
C GLY A 39 6.86 2.90 19.54
N HIS A 40 6.33 2.44 18.41
CA HIS A 40 7.15 2.22 17.23
C HIS A 40 7.59 3.54 16.60
N ARG A 41 8.80 3.55 16.05
CA ARG A 41 9.42 4.66 15.31
C ARG A 41 10.13 4.08 14.09
N ASP A 42 10.44 4.93 13.11
CA ASP A 42 11.28 4.55 11.97
C ASP A 42 10.83 3.26 11.26
N PHE A 43 9.51 3.10 11.11
CA PHE A 43 8.92 1.86 10.58
C PHE A 43 8.28 2.00 9.19
N CYS A 44 8.20 3.21 8.65
CA CYS A 44 7.59 3.45 7.35
C CYS A 44 8.38 4.44 6.49
N ASP A 45 8.21 4.30 5.19
CA ASP A 45 8.78 5.18 4.16
C ASP A 45 7.66 5.75 3.29
N LEU A 46 7.86 6.98 2.81
CA LEU A 46 7.00 7.61 1.81
C LEU A 46 7.52 7.25 0.41
N GLY A 47 6.70 6.54 -0.36
CA GLY A 47 6.99 6.22 -1.76
C GLY A 47 6.86 7.45 -2.67
N VAL A 48 7.54 7.39 -3.82
CA VAL A 48 7.45 8.42 -4.88
C VAL A 48 6.03 8.59 -5.43
N ASP A 49 5.18 7.59 -5.22
CA ASP A 49 3.78 7.58 -5.58
C ASP A 49 2.86 8.18 -4.51
N GLY A 50 3.42 8.68 -3.40
CA GLY A 50 2.69 9.29 -2.30
C GLY A 50 2.13 8.29 -1.28
N ALA A 51 2.35 6.97 -1.47
CA ALA A 51 1.90 5.96 -0.53
C ALA A 51 2.91 5.75 0.60
N LEU A 52 2.43 5.69 1.84
CA LEU A 52 3.23 5.26 2.98
C LEU A 52 3.30 3.73 2.98
N ARG A 53 4.49 3.16 3.22
CA ARG A 53 4.70 1.72 3.25
C ARG A 53 5.52 1.30 4.44
N LEU A 54 5.30 0.08 4.94
CA LEU A 54 6.23 -0.53 5.89
C LEU A 54 7.62 -0.62 5.28
N ARG A 55 8.62 -0.18 6.05
CA ARG A 55 10.02 -0.26 5.69
C ARG A 55 10.49 -1.71 5.67
N ASN A 56 11.42 -2.01 4.76
CA ASN A 56 12.20 -3.24 4.80
C ASN A 56 13.66 -2.97 5.20
N VAL A 57 14.25 -3.87 5.99
CA VAL A 57 15.69 -3.94 6.29
C VAL A 57 16.18 -5.30 5.79
N ASP A 58 17.18 -5.31 4.90
CA ASP A 58 17.70 -6.52 4.25
C ASP A 58 16.60 -7.40 3.64
N GLY A 59 15.67 -6.76 2.92
CA GLY A 59 14.56 -7.43 2.25
C GLY A 59 13.50 -8.00 3.20
N ARG A 60 13.49 -7.62 4.47
CA ARG A 60 12.52 -8.08 5.48
C ARG A 60 11.81 -6.92 6.13
N CYS A 61 10.52 -7.07 6.41
CA CYS A 61 9.73 -6.08 7.13
C CYS A 61 10.45 -5.68 8.42
N VAL A 62 10.51 -4.38 8.72
CA VAL A 62 11.15 -3.83 9.94
C VAL A 62 10.62 -4.46 11.24
N PHE A 63 9.39 -4.99 11.22
CA PHE A 63 8.79 -5.66 12.37
C PHE A 63 9.06 -7.17 12.42
N LEU A 64 9.76 -7.77 11.45
CA LEU A 64 10.08 -9.19 11.48
C LEU A 64 11.23 -9.46 12.46
N ALA A 65 10.94 -10.13 13.58
CA ALA A 65 11.91 -10.51 14.59
C ALA A 65 11.68 -11.95 15.05
N GLY A 66 12.72 -12.79 14.95
CA GLY A 66 12.64 -14.18 15.39
C GLY A 66 11.57 -15.02 14.66
N GLY A 67 11.40 -14.79 13.35
CA GLY A 67 10.42 -15.52 12.53
C GLY A 67 8.96 -15.12 12.77
N ARG A 68 8.71 -13.98 13.42
CA ARG A 68 7.35 -13.46 13.66
C ARG A 68 7.32 -11.94 13.66
N CYS A 69 6.14 -11.38 13.42
CA CYS A 69 5.95 -9.93 13.51
C CYS A 69 5.97 -9.49 14.99
N ALA A 70 6.85 -8.56 15.33
CA ALA A 70 6.99 -7.97 16.66
C ALA A 70 5.85 -7.00 17.01
N ALA A 71 5.17 -6.44 15.99
CA ALA A 71 4.01 -5.55 16.13
C ALA A 71 2.69 -6.30 15.85
N TYR A 72 2.60 -7.58 16.25
CA TYR A 72 1.51 -8.47 15.81
C TYR A 72 0.11 -7.98 16.20
N ALA A 73 -0.04 -7.35 17.36
CA ALA A 73 -1.32 -6.86 17.87
C ALA A 73 -1.73 -5.50 17.28
N GLU A 74 -0.75 -4.76 16.75
CA GLU A 74 -0.86 -3.39 16.24
C GLU A 74 -0.81 -3.36 14.71
N ARG A 75 -0.69 -4.53 14.08
CA ARG A 75 -0.55 -4.73 12.64
C ARG A 75 -1.43 -3.76 11.85
N PRO A 76 -0.90 -3.15 10.78
CA PRO A 76 -1.69 -2.37 9.83
C PRO A 76 -2.92 -3.14 9.34
N ASP A 77 -3.96 -2.44 8.92
CA ASP A 77 -5.21 -3.05 8.48
C ASP A 77 -4.96 -4.08 7.36
N GLY A 78 -4.11 -3.75 6.38
CA GLY A 78 -3.68 -4.70 5.35
C GLY A 78 -2.96 -5.94 5.88
N CYS A 79 -2.13 -5.82 6.93
CA CYS A 79 -1.49 -6.96 7.59
C CYS A 79 -2.47 -7.81 8.42
N VAL A 80 -3.53 -7.21 8.95
CA VAL A 80 -4.60 -7.92 9.68
C VAL A 80 -5.47 -8.71 8.70
N LEU A 81 -5.79 -8.10 7.57
CA LEU A 81 -6.66 -8.68 6.54
C LEU A 81 -5.94 -9.69 5.65
N TYR A 82 -4.62 -9.62 5.51
CA TYR A 82 -3.86 -10.60 4.71
C TYR A 82 -4.14 -12.04 5.17
N PRO A 83 -4.51 -12.97 4.25
CA PRO A 83 -4.34 -12.90 2.80
C PRO A 83 -5.52 -12.37 1.98
N LEU A 84 -6.56 -11.80 2.59
CA LEU A 84 -7.62 -11.10 1.85
C LEU A 84 -7.05 -9.81 1.24
N ILE A 85 -7.05 -9.73 -0.10
CA ILE A 85 -6.56 -8.58 -0.86
C ILE A 85 -7.57 -8.20 -1.95
N TRP A 86 -7.37 -7.04 -2.56
CA TRP A 86 -8.15 -6.58 -3.70
C TRP A 86 -7.35 -6.85 -4.98
N PHE A 87 -7.89 -7.69 -5.86
CA PHE A 87 -7.32 -7.95 -7.16
C PHE A 87 -7.86 -6.94 -8.15
N THR A 88 -6.97 -6.24 -8.85
CA THR A 88 -7.32 -5.38 -9.98
C THR A 88 -6.77 -6.02 -11.24
N ALA A 89 -7.60 -6.14 -12.27
CA ALA A 89 -7.18 -6.48 -13.62
C ALA A 89 -7.49 -5.31 -14.55
N ASP A 90 -6.65 -5.11 -15.56
CA ASP A 90 -6.80 -3.99 -16.49
C ASP A 90 -8.18 -4.04 -17.17
N GLY A 91 -8.96 -2.98 -16.98
CA GLY A 91 -10.28 -2.84 -17.58
C GLY A 91 -11.42 -3.56 -16.86
N GLU A 92 -11.14 -4.31 -15.78
CA GLU A 92 -12.16 -5.04 -15.02
C GLU A 92 -12.36 -4.44 -13.61
N PRO A 93 -13.60 -4.45 -13.09
CA PRO A 93 -13.84 -4.10 -11.68
C PRO A 93 -13.02 -5.03 -10.80
N GLY A 94 -12.25 -4.45 -9.88
CA GLY A 94 -11.49 -5.27 -8.94
C GLY A 94 -12.39 -6.06 -7.99
N GLU A 95 -11.87 -7.15 -7.46
CA GLU A 95 -12.61 -8.01 -6.51
C GLU A 95 -11.75 -8.43 -5.32
N ALA A 96 -12.40 -8.65 -4.18
CA ALA A 96 -11.73 -9.16 -2.98
C ALA A 96 -11.52 -10.68 -3.07
N GLY A 97 -10.27 -11.14 -2.94
CA GLY A 97 -9.92 -12.55 -2.99
C GLY A 97 -8.73 -12.89 -2.09
N LEU A 98 -8.33 -14.17 -2.07
CA LEU A 98 -7.22 -14.64 -1.24
C LEU A 98 -5.92 -14.71 -2.05
N HIS A 99 -4.91 -13.96 -1.60
CA HIS A 99 -3.62 -13.91 -2.27
C HIS A 99 -2.92 -15.28 -2.27
N GLU A 100 -2.54 -15.75 -3.47
CA GLU A 100 -1.95 -17.08 -3.66
C GLU A 100 -0.59 -17.26 -2.99
N PHE A 101 0.15 -16.16 -2.80
CA PHE A 101 1.44 -16.15 -2.11
C PHE A 101 1.34 -16.62 -0.65
N CYS A 102 0.18 -16.53 -0.01
CA CYS A 102 0.01 -17.09 1.33
C CYS A 102 -0.11 -18.62 1.26
N PRO A 103 0.83 -19.37 1.89
CA PRO A 103 0.80 -20.83 1.86
C PRO A 103 -0.38 -21.42 2.65
N HIS A 104 -0.95 -20.67 3.59
CA HIS A 104 -2.04 -21.10 4.47
C HIS A 104 -3.39 -20.46 4.12
N ARG A 105 -3.52 -19.83 2.94
CA ARG A 105 -4.70 -19.01 2.59
C ARG A 105 -6.05 -19.71 2.77
N HIS A 106 -6.09 -21.01 2.52
CA HIS A 106 -7.32 -21.83 2.60
C HIS A 106 -7.79 -22.09 4.04
N GLU A 107 -6.96 -21.82 5.05
CA GLU A 107 -7.33 -21.93 6.47
C GLU A 107 -8.00 -20.67 7.02
N PHE A 108 -7.94 -19.56 6.28
CA PHE A 108 -8.58 -18.31 6.70
C PHE A 108 -10.08 -18.33 6.40
N ARG A 109 -10.84 -17.61 7.22
CA ARG A 109 -12.27 -17.36 7.03
C ARG A 109 -12.51 -15.87 7.17
N PHE A 110 -12.93 -15.24 6.08
CA PHE A 110 -13.25 -13.82 6.02
C PHE A 110 -14.75 -13.63 5.82
N SER A 111 -15.32 -12.72 6.59
CA SER A 111 -16.71 -12.30 6.53
C SER A 111 -16.92 -11.23 5.47
N GLN A 112 -18.18 -10.90 5.19
CA GLN A 112 -18.52 -9.73 4.38
C GLN A 112 -17.99 -8.43 5.03
N GLY A 113 -18.01 -8.33 6.35
CA GLY A 113 -17.45 -7.17 7.07
C GLY A 113 -15.95 -6.99 6.88
N ASP A 114 -15.19 -8.09 6.71
CA ASP A 114 -13.76 -8.02 6.41
C ASP A 114 -13.50 -7.52 4.98
N ARG A 115 -14.37 -7.89 4.02
CA ARG A 115 -14.31 -7.39 2.64
C ARG A 115 -14.65 -5.90 2.56
N GLU A 116 -15.65 -5.47 3.32
CA GLU A 116 -15.98 -4.05 3.45
C GLU A 116 -14.86 -3.27 4.15
N TRP A 117 -14.20 -3.88 5.13
CA TRP A 117 -13.03 -3.29 5.78
C TRP A 117 -11.89 -3.10 4.77
N LEU A 118 -11.55 -4.13 4.00
CA LEU A 118 -10.56 -4.03 2.93
C LEU A 118 -10.89 -2.88 1.96
N ALA A 119 -12.12 -2.82 1.45
CA ALA A 119 -12.55 -1.77 0.52
C ALA A 119 -12.44 -0.36 1.14
N ARG A 120 -12.84 -0.20 2.41
CA ARG A 120 -12.67 1.06 3.14
C ARG A 120 -11.20 1.45 3.32
N SER A 121 -10.35 0.48 3.67
CA SER A 121 -8.91 0.73 3.86
C SER A 121 -8.26 1.22 2.57
N ILE A 122 -8.59 0.60 1.43
CA ILE A 122 -8.09 1.00 0.11
C ILE A 122 -8.59 2.40 -0.25
N ALA A 123 -9.89 2.66 -0.09
CA ALA A 123 -10.46 3.97 -0.39
C ALA A 123 -9.82 5.10 0.46
N VAL A 124 -9.54 4.83 1.74
CA VAL A 124 -8.82 5.77 2.61
C VAL A 124 -7.39 5.98 2.11
N GLU A 125 -6.67 4.91 1.79
CA GLU A 125 -5.32 5.00 1.23
C GLU A 125 -5.29 5.88 -0.03
N ASP A 126 -6.19 5.63 -0.99
CA ASP A 126 -6.28 6.38 -2.24
C ASP A 126 -6.51 7.88 -2.01
N ILE A 127 -7.41 8.24 -1.08
CA ILE A 127 -7.66 9.63 -0.70
C ILE A 127 -6.40 10.27 -0.11
N GLU A 128 -5.73 9.56 0.80
CA GLU A 128 -4.52 10.08 1.44
C GLU A 128 -3.35 10.23 0.45
N VAL A 129 -3.21 9.28 -0.47
CA VAL A 129 -2.22 9.34 -1.56
C VAL A 129 -2.50 10.53 -2.48
N ALA A 130 -3.75 10.71 -2.91
CA ALA A 130 -4.16 11.83 -3.75
C ALA A 130 -3.88 13.18 -3.06
N ALA A 131 -4.18 13.29 -1.76
CA ALA A 131 -3.91 14.49 -0.98
C ALA A 131 -2.40 14.81 -0.91
N ARG A 132 -1.54 13.80 -0.75
CA ARG A 132 -0.07 13.98 -0.74
C ARG A 132 0.48 14.36 -2.11
N ARG A 133 -0.07 13.81 -3.20
CA ARG A 133 0.29 14.21 -4.58
C ARG A 133 -0.09 15.65 -4.88
N GLY A 134 -1.25 16.10 -4.39
CA GLY A 134 -1.67 17.51 -4.46
C GLY A 134 -0.77 18.45 -3.64
N ALA A 135 -0.18 17.96 -2.54
CA ALA A 135 0.76 18.72 -1.70
C ALA A 135 2.21 18.76 -2.23
N SER A 136 2.60 17.84 -3.15
CA SER A 136 3.91 17.83 -3.80
C SER A 136 3.89 18.39 -5.23
N ALA A 137 2.83 19.09 -5.64
CA ALA A 137 2.76 19.73 -6.93
C ALA A 137 3.66 20.99 -6.97
N TRP A 138 4.96 20.79 -7.14
CA TRP A 138 5.82 21.77 -7.81
C TRP A 138 5.85 21.43 -9.30
N PRO A 139 5.68 22.40 -10.21
CA PRO A 139 5.46 22.13 -11.62
C PRO A 139 6.69 21.44 -12.23
N ALA A 140 6.45 20.41 -13.04
CA ALA A 140 7.37 20.10 -14.12
C ALA A 140 7.49 21.38 -14.96
N GLY A 141 8.66 22.00 -14.89
CA GLY A 141 8.96 23.25 -15.60
C GLY A 141 8.71 23.12 -17.10
N GLU A 142 8.09 24.18 -17.61
CA GLU A 142 8.25 24.76 -18.95
C GLU A 142 8.88 23.88 -20.03
N ALA A 143 8.05 23.37 -20.94
CA ALA A 143 8.36 23.51 -22.36
C ALA A 143 7.61 24.74 -22.85
N ALA A 144 8.20 25.91 -22.63
CA ALA A 144 7.87 27.10 -23.38
C ALA A 144 8.07 26.78 -24.87
N VAL A 145 6.98 26.71 -25.63
CA VAL A 145 7.03 26.82 -27.09
C VAL A 145 7.60 28.20 -27.40
N ASN A 146 8.86 28.25 -27.83
CA ASN A 146 9.42 29.45 -28.43
C ASN A 146 9.18 29.38 -29.95
N PRO A 147 8.76 30.47 -30.61
CA PRO A 147 8.35 30.45 -31.99
C PRO A 147 9.61 30.43 -32.87
N ALA A 148 9.75 29.39 -33.68
CA ALA A 148 10.70 29.41 -34.78
C ALA A 148 10.23 30.46 -35.80
N ARG A 149 10.85 31.63 -35.76
CA ARG A 149 11.09 32.43 -36.96
C ARG A 149 12.12 31.67 -37.79
N ASP A 150 11.77 31.26 -39.00
CA ASP A 150 12.68 31.42 -40.12
C ASP A 150 11.90 31.63 -41.43
N GLU A 151 12.56 32.38 -42.30
CA GLU A 151 12.07 33.21 -43.37
C GLU A 151 12.43 32.54 -44.70
N ARG A 152 11.42 32.42 -45.58
CA ARG A 152 11.43 32.28 -47.07
C ARG A 152 10.31 31.34 -47.48
N THR A 153 9.39 31.75 -48.34
CA THR A 153 9.70 31.84 -49.77
C THR A 153 8.78 32.85 -50.45
N THR A 154 9.40 33.75 -51.19
CA THR A 154 8.81 34.66 -52.17
C THR A 154 8.14 33.92 -53.33
N GLN A 155 6.96 34.41 -53.72
CA GLN A 155 6.42 34.54 -55.08
C GLN A 155 6.07 33.30 -55.92
N HIS A 156 4.81 33.26 -56.37
CA HIS A 156 4.19 32.88 -57.67
C HIS A 156 2.69 32.68 -57.35
N ASP A 157 1.64 33.13 -58.05
CA ASP A 157 1.39 33.74 -59.35
C ASP A 157 0.00 34.43 -59.27
N GLY A 158 -0.24 35.46 -60.09
CA GLY A 158 -1.57 36.06 -60.29
C GLY A 158 -1.52 37.50 -60.78
#